data_AF-A0A563CBG8-F1
#
_entry.id   AF-A0A563CBG8-F1
#
_cell.length_a   1.000
_cell.length_b   1.000
_cell.length_c   1.000
_cell.angle_alpha   90.00
_cell.angle_beta   90.00
_cell.angle_gamma   90.00
#
_symmetry.space_group_name_H-M   'P 1'
#
loop_
_entity.id
_entity.type
_entity.pdbx_description
1 polymer ?
#
loop_
_entity_poly.entity_id
_entity_poly.type
_entity_poly.pdbx_seq_one_letter_code
_entity_poly.pdbx_strand_id
1 'polypeptide(L)'
;MNIADQLLAKYPIISDQVDVKELGALLRELEKTLRRGTTGNIVEFGCYVGTTSLFIRRLLDAYDFTGEFHVYDSFAGLPEKTQKDNSAAGDQFKAGELLAPRKTFVQNFKKAGLKSPIIHKGWFSDFTSDDVPENIIFAFFDGDFYESIVDSFRVCESKFNKDAIIIVDDYANEALPGAAKATDEWLKVNRQFTVRTEASLAIISSCPKT
;
A
#
# COMPACT_ATOMS: atom_id res chain seq x y z
N MET A 1 11.84 -16.58 14.64
CA MET A 1 10.98 -15.38 14.57
C MET A 1 11.53 -14.52 13.45
N ASN A 2 10.72 -14.25 12.43
CA ASN A 2 11.16 -13.42 11.29
C ASN A 2 11.37 -11.96 11.77
N ILE A 3 12.01 -11.10 10.97
CA ILE A 3 12.30 -9.72 11.41
C ILE A 3 11.01 -8.91 11.54
N ALA A 4 10.02 -9.16 10.69
CA ALA A 4 8.71 -8.52 10.77
C ALA A 4 8.05 -8.68 12.16
N ASP A 5 7.99 -9.89 12.69
CA ASP A 5 7.43 -10.21 14.01
C ASP A 5 8.18 -9.45 15.14
N GLN A 6 9.51 -9.35 15.03
CA GLN A 6 10.33 -8.62 16.00
C GLN A 6 10.03 -7.12 15.96
N LEU A 7 9.83 -6.55 14.77
CA LEU A 7 9.46 -5.15 14.61
C LEU A 7 8.08 -4.87 15.22
N LEU A 8 7.09 -5.74 14.96
CA LEU A 8 5.73 -5.64 15.52
C LEU A 8 5.73 -5.73 17.05
N ALA A 9 6.56 -6.57 17.63
CA ALA A 9 6.70 -6.67 19.09
C ALA A 9 7.42 -5.46 19.71
N LYS A 10 8.32 -4.80 18.95
CA LYS A 10 9.20 -3.75 19.45
C LYS A 10 8.63 -2.35 19.31
N TYR A 11 7.91 -2.06 18.23
CA TYR A 11 7.46 -0.71 17.90
C TYR A 11 5.94 -0.59 17.99
N PRO A 12 5.40 0.53 18.50
CA PRO A 12 3.96 0.72 18.58
C PRO A 12 3.35 1.05 17.20
N ILE A 13 2.12 0.59 17.00
CA ILE A 13 1.20 1.12 15.99
C ILE A 13 0.71 2.48 16.50
N ILE A 14 0.78 3.51 15.65
CA ILE A 14 0.52 4.92 16.06
C ILE A 14 -0.84 5.46 15.60
N SER A 15 -1.69 4.57 15.09
CA SER A 15 -3.03 4.87 14.58
C SER A 15 -3.97 3.72 14.94
N ASP A 16 -5.24 4.04 15.11
CA ASP A 16 -6.34 3.09 15.26
C ASP A 16 -6.89 2.58 13.92
N GLN A 17 -6.42 3.11 12.78
CA GLN A 17 -6.82 2.72 11.44
C GLN A 17 -6.05 1.51 10.89
N VAL A 18 -5.12 0.93 11.66
CA VAL A 18 -4.25 -0.16 11.18
C VAL A 18 -4.43 -1.40 12.06
N ASP A 19 -4.88 -2.50 11.46
CA ASP A 19 -4.96 -3.80 12.13
C ASP A 19 -3.58 -4.48 12.20
N VAL A 20 -3.26 -5.06 13.35
CA VAL A 20 -1.95 -5.68 13.59
C VAL A 20 -1.74 -6.95 12.75
N LYS A 21 -2.79 -7.70 12.42
CA LYS A 21 -2.68 -8.92 11.62
C LYS A 21 -2.44 -8.57 10.15
N GLU A 22 -3.11 -7.55 9.64
CA GLU A 22 -2.92 -7.04 8.27
C GLU A 22 -1.54 -6.44 8.09
N LEU A 23 -1.11 -5.58 9.03
CA LEU A 23 0.27 -5.07 9.03
C LEU A 23 1.29 -6.22 9.09
N GLY A 24 1.03 -7.25 9.89
CA GLY A 24 1.88 -8.44 9.93
C GLY A 24 1.91 -9.23 8.63
N ALA A 25 0.77 -9.35 7.94
CA ALA A 25 0.70 -9.98 6.63
C ALA A 25 1.51 -9.20 5.58
N LEU A 26 1.31 -7.89 5.52
CA LEU A 26 2.06 -6.99 4.63
C LEU A 26 3.57 -7.11 4.86
N LEU A 27 4.03 -6.99 6.11
CA LEU A 27 5.46 -7.04 6.42
C LEU A 27 6.07 -8.40 6.11
N ARG A 28 5.33 -9.50 6.28
CA ARG A 28 5.81 -10.83 5.90
C ARG A 28 6.00 -10.97 4.39
N GLU A 29 5.12 -10.41 3.58
CA GLU A 29 5.27 -10.43 2.12
C GLU A 29 6.41 -9.54 1.64
N LEU A 30 6.57 -8.37 2.25
CA LEU A 30 7.74 -7.52 2.01
C LEU A 30 9.03 -8.23 2.42
N GLU A 31 9.07 -8.87 3.60
CA GLU A 31 10.25 -9.60 4.07
C GLU A 31 10.62 -10.76 3.13
N LYS A 32 9.62 -11.49 2.60
CA LYS A 32 9.86 -12.52 1.56
C LYS A 32 10.48 -11.92 0.31
N THR A 33 10.01 -10.76 -0.12
CA THR A 33 10.54 -10.04 -1.29
C THR A 33 11.99 -9.62 -1.07
N LEU A 34 12.31 -9.03 0.08
CA LEU A 34 13.67 -8.61 0.44
C LEU A 34 14.64 -9.80 0.55
N ARG A 35 14.20 -10.93 1.12
CA ARG A 35 15.02 -12.16 1.23
C ARG A 35 15.41 -12.75 -0.13
N ARG A 36 14.64 -12.50 -1.19
CA ARG A 36 15.00 -12.91 -2.57
C ARG A 36 16.16 -12.09 -3.15
N GLY A 37 16.50 -10.95 -2.54
CA GLY A 37 17.55 -10.05 -3.02
C GLY A 37 17.20 -9.35 -4.33
N THR A 38 15.91 -9.27 -4.68
CA THR A 38 15.45 -8.61 -5.90
C THR A 38 15.70 -7.11 -5.79
N THR A 39 16.38 -6.54 -6.77
CA THR A 39 16.59 -5.09 -6.86
C THR A 39 15.36 -4.42 -7.46
N GLY A 40 15.01 -3.24 -6.96
CA GLY A 40 13.88 -2.48 -7.44
C GLY A 40 13.37 -1.50 -6.39
N ASN A 41 12.17 -1.00 -6.58
CA ASN A 41 11.58 0.06 -5.76
C ASN A 41 10.31 -0.41 -5.05
N ILE A 42 10.00 0.26 -3.94
CA ILE A 42 8.84 0.01 -3.10
C ILE A 42 7.90 1.21 -3.21
N VAL A 43 6.61 0.97 -3.40
CA VAL A 43 5.60 2.03 -3.45
C VAL A 43 4.47 1.77 -2.46
N GLU A 44 3.98 2.83 -1.83
CA GLU A 44 2.79 2.84 -0.99
C GLU A 44 1.87 3.98 -1.48
N PHE A 45 0.61 3.65 -1.76
CA PHE A 45 -0.43 4.58 -2.18
C PHE A 45 -1.47 4.66 -1.08
N GLY A 46 -1.50 5.80 -0.38
CA GLY A 46 -2.27 5.99 0.86
C GLY A 46 -1.39 5.67 2.06
N CYS A 47 -1.16 6.67 2.92
CA CYS A 47 -0.24 6.53 4.04
C CYS A 47 -0.76 7.12 5.35
N TYR A 48 -1.78 7.98 5.30
CA TYR A 48 -2.39 8.60 6.47
C TYR A 48 -1.33 9.21 7.42
N VAL A 49 -1.28 8.77 8.68
CA VAL A 49 -0.27 9.24 9.66
C VAL A 49 1.07 8.47 9.58
N GLY A 50 1.16 7.45 8.73
CA GLY A 50 2.39 6.75 8.36
C GLY A 50 2.71 5.50 9.17
N THR A 51 1.76 4.88 9.87
CA THR A 51 2.02 3.66 10.64
C THR A 51 2.68 2.59 9.76
N THR A 52 2.03 2.20 8.67
CA THR A 52 2.54 1.17 7.74
C THR A 52 3.87 1.59 7.14
N SER A 53 3.99 2.83 6.66
CA SER A 53 5.23 3.41 6.13
C SER A 53 6.42 3.31 7.09
N LEU A 54 6.21 3.55 8.39
CA LEU A 54 7.27 3.45 9.41
C LEU A 54 7.75 2.01 9.57
N PHE A 55 6.84 1.04 9.53
CA PHE A 55 7.18 -0.37 9.62
C PHE A 55 7.86 -0.89 8.35
N ILE A 56 7.38 -0.48 7.17
CA ILE A 56 8.06 -0.73 5.90
C ILE A 56 9.50 -0.21 6.00
N ARG A 57 9.71 1.07 6.36
CA ARG A 57 11.06 1.65 6.45
C ARG A 57 11.98 0.88 7.40
N ARG A 58 11.49 0.50 8.59
CA ARG A 58 12.29 -0.29 9.54
C ARG A 58 12.70 -1.64 8.98
N LEU A 59 11.81 -2.30 8.24
CA LEU A 59 12.12 -3.57 7.61
C LEU A 59 13.13 -3.38 6.47
N LEU A 60 12.99 -2.32 5.67
CA LEU A 60 13.98 -1.96 4.65
C LEU A 60 15.36 -1.67 5.28
N ASP A 61 15.42 -0.94 6.40
CA ASP A 61 16.66 -0.69 7.16
C ASP A 61 17.31 -2.00 7.65
N ALA A 62 16.51 -2.93 8.16
CA ALA A 62 17.02 -4.20 8.69
C ALA A 62 17.61 -5.15 7.63
N TYR A 63 17.31 -4.90 6.35
CA TYR A 63 17.81 -5.66 5.21
C TYR A 63 18.82 -4.88 4.36
N ASP A 64 19.31 -3.72 4.85
CA ASP A 64 20.21 -2.82 4.12
C ASP A 64 19.70 -2.51 2.70
N PHE A 65 18.38 -2.34 2.56
CA PHE A 65 17.74 -2.16 1.26
C PHE A 65 18.23 -0.87 0.56
N THR A 66 18.69 -1.03 -0.69
CA THR A 66 19.33 0.04 -1.47
C THR A 66 18.39 0.72 -2.47
N GLY A 67 17.22 0.14 -2.74
CA GLY A 67 16.20 0.73 -3.60
C GLY A 67 15.48 1.91 -2.96
N GLU A 68 14.61 2.56 -3.73
CA GLU A 68 13.83 3.69 -3.27
C GLU A 68 12.51 3.23 -2.63
N PHE A 69 12.04 4.00 -1.66
CA PHE A 69 10.73 3.84 -1.05
C PHE A 69 9.93 5.11 -1.28
N HIS A 70 8.85 4.99 -2.05
CA HIS A 70 7.98 6.08 -2.46
C HIS A 70 6.64 5.96 -1.76
N VAL A 71 6.11 7.11 -1.34
CA VAL A 71 4.79 7.21 -0.72
C VAL A 71 3.99 8.27 -1.46
N TYR A 72 2.79 7.91 -1.89
CA TYR A 72 1.84 8.75 -2.61
C TYR A 72 0.61 8.98 -1.73
N ASP A 73 0.26 10.24 -1.49
CA ASP A 73 -0.91 10.58 -0.66
C ASP A 73 -1.40 12.01 -1.00
N SER A 74 -2.71 12.24 -0.94
CA SER A 74 -3.28 13.58 -1.13
C SER A 74 -2.92 14.53 0.02
N PHE A 75 -2.74 13.96 1.22
CA PHE A 75 -2.72 14.61 2.52
C PHE A 75 -3.93 15.52 2.75
N ALA A 76 -5.05 15.15 2.12
CA ALA A 76 -6.33 15.87 2.13
C ALA A 76 -7.50 14.98 2.58
N GLY A 77 -7.22 13.73 3.00
CA GLY A 77 -8.23 12.75 3.33
C GLY A 77 -8.81 12.06 2.10
N LEU A 78 -9.94 11.37 2.30
CA LEU A 78 -10.62 10.61 1.25
C LEU A 78 -11.16 11.53 0.14
N PRO A 79 -11.16 11.07 -1.13
CA PRO A 79 -11.86 11.76 -2.22
C PRO A 79 -13.38 11.56 -2.11
N GLU A 80 -14.14 12.12 -3.06
CA GLU A 80 -15.58 11.86 -3.15
C GLU A 80 -15.85 10.40 -3.54
N LYS A 81 -16.89 9.81 -2.95
CA LYS A 81 -17.36 8.47 -3.31
C LYS A 81 -18.02 8.46 -4.68
N THR A 82 -17.87 7.34 -5.36
CA THR A 82 -18.67 7.01 -6.55
C THR A 82 -19.73 5.97 -6.21
N GLN A 83 -20.61 5.65 -7.18
CA GLN A 83 -21.57 4.56 -7.02
C GLN A 83 -20.89 3.19 -6.78
N LYS A 84 -19.63 3.02 -7.17
CA LYS A 84 -18.86 1.79 -6.95
C LYS A 84 -18.52 1.59 -5.48
N ASP A 85 -18.50 2.67 -4.69
CA ASP A 85 -18.14 2.69 -3.26
C ASP A 85 -19.35 2.60 -2.33
N ASN A 86 -20.56 2.53 -2.89
CA ASN A 86 -21.79 2.48 -2.10
C ASN A 86 -21.85 1.21 -1.24
N SER A 87 -21.88 1.43 0.08
CA SER A 87 -22.13 0.41 1.11
C SER A 87 -22.67 1.08 2.37
N ALA A 88 -23.77 0.56 2.91
CA ALA A 88 -24.33 1.06 4.16
C ALA A 88 -23.38 0.84 5.36
N ALA A 89 -22.53 -0.19 5.31
CA ALA A 89 -21.50 -0.43 6.32
C ALA A 89 -20.37 0.63 6.30
N GLY A 90 -20.29 1.42 5.22
CA GLY A 90 -19.27 2.43 5.01
C GLY A 90 -19.78 3.86 4.99
N ASP A 91 -21.01 4.15 5.42
CA ASP A 91 -21.62 5.49 5.36
C ASP A 91 -20.80 6.58 6.07
N GLN A 92 -19.96 6.20 7.03
CA GLN A 92 -19.02 7.09 7.72
C GLN A 92 -17.87 7.57 6.84
N PHE A 93 -17.43 6.79 5.84
CA PHE A 93 -16.34 7.16 4.96
C PHE A 93 -16.83 8.19 3.93
N LYS A 94 -16.46 9.45 4.14
CA LYS A 94 -16.87 10.61 3.34
C LYS A 94 -15.66 11.42 2.92
N ALA A 95 -15.81 12.25 1.90
CA ALA A 95 -14.73 13.12 1.45
C ALA A 95 -14.16 13.96 2.60
N GLY A 96 -12.83 14.03 2.68
CA GLY A 96 -12.09 14.73 3.72
C GLY A 96 -11.97 13.99 5.06
N GLU A 97 -12.68 12.87 5.26
CA GLU A 97 -12.38 11.98 6.39
C GLU A 97 -10.99 11.36 6.23
N LEU A 98 -10.42 10.87 7.35
CA LEU A 98 -9.06 10.33 7.42
C LEU A 98 -7.98 11.33 6.95
N LEU A 99 -8.24 12.64 7.09
CA LEU A 99 -7.25 13.67 6.77
C LEU A 99 -6.09 13.64 7.76
N ALA A 100 -4.90 13.28 7.25
CA ALA A 100 -3.62 13.51 7.91
C ALA A 100 -2.79 14.55 7.15
N PRO A 101 -2.42 15.69 7.78
CA PRO A 101 -1.52 16.64 7.13
C PRO A 101 -0.14 16.01 6.89
N ARG A 102 0.47 16.29 5.73
CA ARG A 102 1.86 15.87 5.40
C ARG A 102 2.87 16.14 6.52
N LYS A 103 2.69 17.24 7.24
CA LYS A 103 3.54 17.61 8.38
C LYS A 103 3.51 16.55 9.48
N THR A 104 2.34 15.96 9.78
CA THR A 104 2.18 14.90 10.77
C THR A 104 2.94 13.65 10.36
N PHE A 105 2.78 13.21 9.11
CA PHE A 105 3.53 12.09 8.53
C PHE A 105 5.05 12.28 8.65
N VAL A 106 5.57 13.43 8.19
CA VAL A 106 7.01 13.76 8.26
C VAL A 106 7.50 13.83 9.71
N GLN A 107 6.70 14.38 10.63
CA GLN A 107 7.04 14.42 12.05
C GLN A 107 7.12 13.03 12.67
N ASN A 108 6.26 12.09 12.25
CA ASN A 108 6.29 10.72 12.75
C ASN A 108 7.57 9.99 12.32
N PHE A 109 8.02 10.16 11.06
CA PHE A 109 9.33 9.67 10.62
C PHE A 109 10.49 10.28 11.41
N LYS A 110 10.46 11.60 11.62
CA LYS A 110 11.48 12.31 12.41
C LYS A 110 11.53 11.82 13.85
N LYS A 111 10.38 11.67 14.52
CA LYS A 111 10.27 11.15 15.89
C LYS A 111 10.80 9.73 16.00
N ALA A 112 10.58 8.91 14.98
CA ALA A 112 11.07 7.53 14.93
C ALA A 112 12.57 7.43 14.60
N GLY A 113 13.24 8.53 14.23
CA GLY A 113 14.65 8.52 13.82
C GLY A 113 14.89 7.79 12.50
N LEU A 114 13.88 7.68 11.63
CA LEU A 114 13.93 6.93 10.38
C LEU A 114 14.17 7.85 9.18
N LYS A 115 14.84 7.32 8.15
CA LYS A 115 14.95 8.01 6.86
C LYS A 115 13.55 8.14 6.24
N SER A 116 13.19 9.36 5.83
CA SER A 116 11.92 9.61 5.14
C SER A 116 11.89 8.91 3.77
N PRO A 117 10.73 8.39 3.33
CA PRO A 117 10.51 8.02 1.95
C PRO A 117 10.52 9.25 1.04
N ILE A 118 10.54 9.01 -0.27
CA ILE A 118 10.25 10.02 -1.29
C ILE A 118 8.73 10.24 -1.27
N ILE A 119 8.31 11.46 -0.89
CA ILE A 119 6.89 11.78 -0.67
C ILE A 119 6.34 12.54 -1.87
N HIS A 120 5.32 11.97 -2.49
CA HIS A 120 4.56 12.54 -3.60
C HIS A 120 3.20 13.00 -3.08
N LYS A 121 2.95 14.30 -3.16
CA LYS A 121 1.67 14.88 -2.73
C LYS A 121 0.78 15.11 -3.94
N GLY A 122 -0.38 14.47 -3.98
CA GLY A 122 -1.36 14.63 -5.06
C GLY A 122 -2.46 13.59 -4.95
N TRP A 123 -3.56 13.78 -5.70
CA TRP A 123 -4.52 12.71 -5.89
C TRP A 123 -3.93 11.65 -6.83
N PHE A 124 -4.30 10.39 -6.67
CA PHE A 124 -3.75 9.32 -7.51
C PHE A 124 -4.07 9.53 -9.00
N SER A 125 -5.23 10.14 -9.29
CA SER A 125 -5.67 10.56 -10.62
C SER A 125 -4.80 11.64 -11.26
N ASP A 126 -4.09 12.45 -10.46
CA ASP A 126 -3.22 13.51 -10.96
C ASP A 126 -1.86 12.96 -11.45
N PHE A 127 -1.51 11.72 -11.07
CA PHE A 127 -0.25 11.09 -11.44
C PHE A 127 -0.34 10.32 -12.76
N THR A 128 0.80 10.24 -13.42
CA THR A 128 1.06 9.44 -14.61
C THR A 128 2.08 8.34 -14.30
N SER A 129 2.31 7.44 -15.27
CA SER A 129 3.36 6.43 -15.13
C SER A 129 4.77 7.01 -14.99
N ASP A 130 4.98 8.26 -15.39
CA ASP A 130 6.29 8.93 -15.30
C ASP A 130 6.57 9.46 -13.89
N ASP A 131 5.54 9.56 -13.04
CA ASP A 131 5.65 9.99 -11.64
C ASP A 131 5.94 8.82 -10.68
N VAL A 132 5.98 7.59 -11.21
CA VAL A 132 6.19 6.35 -10.45
C VAL A 132 7.53 5.72 -10.83
N PRO A 133 8.32 5.20 -9.86
CA PRO A 133 9.61 4.63 -10.17
C PRO A 133 9.49 3.38 -11.07
N GLU A 134 10.50 3.17 -11.90
CA GLU A 134 10.67 1.92 -12.65
C GLU A 134 10.90 0.73 -11.71
N ASN A 135 10.68 -0.48 -12.22
CA ASN A 135 11.08 -1.73 -11.56
C ASN A 135 10.53 -1.87 -10.13
N ILE A 136 9.22 -1.73 -9.98
CA ILE A 136 8.51 -1.86 -8.70
C ILE A 136 8.50 -3.34 -8.29
N ILE A 137 9.12 -3.68 -7.16
CA ILE A 137 9.17 -5.06 -6.63
C ILE A 137 8.13 -5.31 -5.55
N PHE A 138 7.63 -4.24 -4.93
CA PHE A 138 6.57 -4.32 -3.93
C PHE A 138 5.69 -3.07 -4.02
N ALA A 139 4.38 -3.27 -4.08
CA ALA A 139 3.39 -2.21 -4.06
C ALA A 139 2.35 -2.48 -2.98
N PHE A 140 2.03 -1.45 -2.20
CA PHE A 140 0.91 -1.46 -1.27
C PHE A 140 -0.09 -0.38 -1.67
N PHE A 141 -1.32 -0.78 -1.98
CA PHE A 141 -2.41 0.10 -2.39
C PHE A 141 -3.47 0.14 -1.30
N ASP A 142 -3.59 1.29 -0.64
CA ASP A 142 -4.41 1.56 0.54
C ASP A 142 -5.19 2.86 0.30
N GLY A 143 -5.99 2.84 -0.77
CA GLY A 143 -6.71 4.01 -1.27
C GLY A 143 -8.21 4.02 -0.94
N ASP A 144 -8.68 2.99 -0.22
CA ASP A 144 -10.06 2.69 0.22
C ASP A 144 -11.08 2.52 -0.93
N PHE A 145 -11.19 3.53 -1.80
CA PHE A 145 -12.22 3.65 -2.83
C PHE A 145 -11.78 3.10 -4.19
N TYR A 146 -12.79 2.73 -4.99
CA TYR A 146 -12.65 2.13 -6.30
C TYR A 146 -11.71 2.92 -7.21
N GLU A 147 -11.94 4.22 -7.41
CA GLU A 147 -11.12 5.04 -8.30
C GLU A 147 -9.68 5.16 -7.80
N SER A 148 -9.46 5.27 -6.49
CA SER A 148 -8.12 5.30 -5.90
C SER A 148 -7.34 4.02 -6.20
N ILE A 149 -7.97 2.86 -6.12
CA ILE A 149 -7.34 1.58 -6.44
C ILE A 149 -7.12 1.43 -7.95
N VAL A 150 -8.08 1.84 -8.79
CA VAL A 150 -7.93 1.89 -10.25
C VAL A 150 -6.73 2.75 -10.65
N ASP A 151 -6.62 3.96 -10.08
CA ASP A 151 -5.52 4.87 -10.37
C ASP A 151 -4.17 4.30 -9.92
N SER A 152 -4.11 3.66 -8.75
CA SER A 152 -2.90 3.01 -8.23
C SER A 152 -2.39 1.94 -9.21
N PHE A 153 -3.28 1.09 -9.72
CA PHE A 153 -2.94 0.13 -10.77
C PHE A 153 -2.52 0.82 -12.07
N ARG A 154 -3.29 1.80 -12.55
CA ARG A 154 -3.04 2.52 -13.81
C ARG A 154 -1.62 3.11 -13.88
N VAL A 155 -1.15 3.75 -12.80
CA VAL A 155 0.17 4.39 -12.80
C VAL A 155 1.32 3.38 -12.62
N CYS A 156 1.06 2.23 -11.99
CA CYS A 156 2.09 1.24 -11.66
C CYS A 156 2.19 0.06 -12.64
N GLU A 157 1.14 -0.28 -13.40
CA GLU A 157 1.03 -1.56 -14.08
C GLU A 157 2.12 -1.84 -15.12
N SER A 158 2.64 -0.79 -15.76
CA SER A 158 3.74 -0.89 -16.72
C SER A 158 5.13 -0.98 -16.07
N LYS A 159 5.22 -0.75 -14.76
CA LYS A 159 6.48 -0.62 -14.00
C LYS A 159 6.77 -1.82 -13.09
N PHE A 160 5.82 -2.75 -12.94
CA PHE A 160 6.00 -3.92 -12.09
C PHE A 160 7.14 -4.81 -12.57
N ASN A 161 8.02 -5.19 -11.64
CA ASN A 161 8.96 -6.28 -11.84
C ASN A 161 8.20 -7.58 -12.07
N LYS A 162 8.77 -8.49 -12.87
CA LYS A 162 8.18 -9.83 -13.12
C LYS A 162 7.84 -10.62 -11.85
N ASP A 163 8.56 -10.40 -10.76
CA ASP A 163 8.39 -11.10 -9.48
C ASP A 163 7.77 -10.20 -8.40
N ALA A 164 7.16 -9.08 -8.80
CA ALA A 164 6.55 -8.12 -7.89
C ALA A 164 5.43 -8.74 -7.05
N ILE A 165 5.34 -8.28 -5.81
CA ILE A 165 4.19 -8.53 -4.93
C ILE A 165 3.39 -7.25 -4.81
N ILE A 166 2.09 -7.34 -5.06
CA ILE A 166 1.16 -6.21 -4.92
C ILE A 166 0.17 -6.57 -3.82
N ILE A 167 -0.02 -5.67 -2.87
CA ILE A 167 -1.01 -5.82 -1.81
C ILE A 167 -2.04 -4.72 -1.98
N VAL A 168 -3.31 -5.08 -1.98
CA VAL A 168 -4.43 -4.14 -1.94
C VAL A 168 -5.14 -4.30 -0.60
N ASP A 169 -5.23 -3.21 0.15
CA ASP A 169 -5.99 -3.16 1.39
C ASP A 169 -7.51 -3.17 1.13
N ASP A 170 -8.30 -3.44 2.15
CA ASP A 170 -9.77 -3.40 2.13
C ASP A 170 -10.45 -4.33 1.11
N TYR A 171 -9.72 -5.23 0.47
CA TYR A 171 -10.23 -6.15 -0.54
C TYR A 171 -11.38 -7.04 -0.02
N ALA A 172 -11.38 -7.41 1.26
CA ALA A 172 -12.50 -8.12 1.89
C ALA A 172 -13.24 -7.27 2.95
N ASN A 173 -13.25 -5.94 2.79
CA ASN A 173 -13.95 -5.02 3.68
C ASN A 173 -15.32 -4.62 3.11
N GLU A 174 -16.41 -5.03 3.76
CA GLU A 174 -17.78 -4.71 3.34
C GLU A 174 -18.06 -3.19 3.35
N ALA A 175 -17.39 -2.43 4.21
CA ALA A 175 -17.55 -0.98 4.28
C ALA A 175 -16.90 -0.25 3.08
N LEU A 176 -15.94 -0.89 2.41
CA LEU A 176 -15.14 -0.34 1.32
C LEU A 176 -15.14 -1.28 0.10
N PRO A 177 -16.32 -1.57 -0.48
CA PRO A 177 -16.44 -2.57 -1.55
C PRO A 177 -15.78 -2.14 -2.87
N GLY A 178 -15.36 -0.87 -2.97
CA GLY A 178 -14.67 -0.32 -4.14
C GLY A 178 -13.32 -0.99 -4.38
N ALA A 179 -12.55 -1.25 -3.31
CA ALA A 179 -11.24 -1.88 -3.40
C ALA A 179 -11.30 -3.27 -4.05
N ALA A 180 -12.23 -4.11 -3.60
CA ALA A 180 -12.48 -5.43 -4.18
C ALA A 180 -12.86 -5.36 -5.66
N LYS A 181 -13.82 -4.48 -6.01
CA LYS A 181 -14.32 -4.31 -7.38
C LYS A 181 -13.21 -3.88 -8.33
N ALA A 182 -12.40 -2.90 -7.96
CA ALA A 182 -11.29 -2.40 -8.76
C ALA A 182 -10.25 -3.50 -8.98
N THR A 183 -9.87 -4.19 -7.91
CA THR A 183 -8.90 -5.29 -7.95
C THR A 183 -9.37 -6.43 -8.85
N ASP A 184 -10.62 -6.86 -8.71
CA ASP A 184 -11.21 -7.93 -9.52
C ASP A 184 -11.29 -7.56 -11.01
N GLU A 185 -11.63 -6.31 -11.32
CA GLU A 185 -11.66 -5.82 -12.70
C GLU A 185 -10.26 -5.80 -13.32
N TRP A 186 -9.24 -5.37 -12.57
CA TRP A 186 -7.85 -5.39 -13.03
C TRP A 186 -7.33 -6.84 -13.24
N LEU A 187 -7.65 -7.77 -12.34
CA LEU A 187 -7.26 -9.19 -12.46
C LEU A 187 -7.95 -9.91 -13.64
N LYS A 188 -9.15 -9.49 -14.04
CA LYS A 188 -9.86 -10.07 -15.21
C LYS A 188 -9.11 -9.85 -16.53
N VAL A 189 -8.39 -8.74 -16.64
CA VAL A 189 -7.62 -8.39 -17.85
C VAL A 189 -6.13 -8.73 -17.70
N ASN A 190 -5.61 -8.85 -16.47
CA ASN A 190 -4.23 -9.21 -16.17
C ASN A 190 -4.08 -10.67 -15.69
N ARG A 191 -4.39 -11.63 -16.59
CA ARG A 191 -4.43 -13.07 -16.30
C ARG A 191 -3.08 -13.70 -15.92
N GLN A 192 -1.99 -12.97 -16.10
CA GLN A 192 -0.66 -13.37 -15.65
C GLN A 192 -0.48 -13.27 -14.13
N PHE A 193 -1.39 -12.64 -13.39
CA PHE A 193 -1.36 -12.55 -11.94
C PHE A 193 -2.38 -13.47 -11.27
N THR A 194 -2.05 -13.94 -10.07
CA THR A 194 -2.97 -14.62 -9.15
C THR A 194 -3.15 -13.79 -7.90
N VAL A 195 -4.29 -13.97 -7.24
CA VAL A 195 -4.60 -13.35 -5.95
C VAL A 195 -4.86 -14.42 -4.91
N ARG A 196 -4.42 -14.17 -3.68
CA ARG A 196 -4.91 -14.85 -2.48
C ARG A 196 -5.34 -13.81 -1.47
N THR A 197 -6.27 -14.17 -0.60
CA THR A 197 -6.78 -13.28 0.44
C THR A 197 -6.24 -13.70 1.81
N GLU A 198 -5.83 -12.73 2.62
CA GLU A 198 -5.48 -12.93 4.02
C GLU A 198 -5.98 -11.71 4.83
N ALA A 199 -6.79 -11.96 5.88
CA ALA A 199 -7.58 -10.91 6.52
C ALA A 199 -8.40 -10.14 5.45
N SER A 200 -8.37 -8.80 5.43
CA SER A 200 -9.00 -8.04 4.34
C SER A 200 -8.10 -7.81 3.12
N LEU A 201 -6.84 -8.25 3.14
CA LEU A 201 -5.87 -7.97 2.07
C LEU A 201 -6.03 -8.88 0.86
N ALA A 202 -5.96 -8.32 -0.35
CA ALA A 202 -5.61 -9.07 -1.56
C ALA A 202 -4.09 -9.05 -1.75
N ILE A 203 -3.47 -10.24 -1.75
CA ILE A 203 -2.05 -10.40 -2.03
C ILE A 203 -1.90 -11.00 -3.43
N ILE A 204 -1.39 -10.19 -4.35
CA ILE A 204 -1.27 -10.47 -5.76
C ILE A 204 0.19 -10.75 -6.11
N SER A 205 0.41 -11.77 -6.94
CA SER A 205 1.74 -12.13 -7.45
C SER A 205 1.64 -12.74 -8.84
N SER A 206 2.70 -12.66 -9.63
CA SER A 206 2.76 -13.33 -10.93
C SER A 206 2.54 -14.84 -10.81
N CYS A 207 1.83 -15.43 -11.77
CA CYS A 207 1.75 -16.87 -11.93
C CYS A 207 3.16 -17.44 -12.09
N PRO A 208 3.52 -18.54 -11.39
CA PRO A 208 4.67 -19.34 -11.79
C PRO A 208 4.48 -19.71 -13.26
N LYS A 209 5.46 -19.41 -14.11
CA LYS A 209 5.47 -19.97 -15.46
C LYS A 209 5.51 -21.49 -15.30
N THR A 210 4.44 -22.16 -15.72
CA THR A 210 4.36 -23.63 -15.84
C THR A 210 5.40 -24.15 -16.82
#